data_AF-A0A7D9HK38-F1
#
_entry.id   AF-A0A7D9HK38-F1
#
_cell.length_a   1.000
_cell.length_b   1.000
_cell.length_c   1.000
_cell.angle_alpha   90.00
_cell.angle_beta   90.00
_cell.angle_gamma   90.00
#
_symmetry.space_group_name_H-M   'P 1'
#
loop_
_entity.id
_entity.type
_entity.pdbx_description
1 polymer ?
#
loop_
_entity_poly.entity_id
_entity_poly.type
_entity_poly.pdbx_seq_one_letter_code
_entity_poly.pdbx_strand_id
1 'polypeptide(L)'
;MAKLGNDAYVDGTTQGRRLLGVYYSATPESEKKRICTLFNGTGTVRVAIASTSLSMGVNFLHVTYVIHFGPGRCLVDHLQQAVRAGRDAKQSLNIIFYQGKHIRFCDQPIRDVMKKNDCIRKLLLCHFTEDNIDVPAMNDCCSRCHKLCACGGDGQCTNPFYEFDHNVVNKLTTNTAMQRVVT
;
A
#
# COMPACT_ATOMS: atom_id res chain seq x y z
N MET A 1 6.23 -14.56 12.62
CA MET A 1 4.94 -15.29 12.51
C MET A 1 4.33 -15.67 13.85
N ALA A 2 5.09 -15.77 14.96
CA ALA A 2 4.56 -16.17 16.27
C ALA A 2 3.39 -15.32 16.83
N LYS A 3 3.31 -14.03 16.49
CA LYS A 3 2.22 -13.14 16.95
C LYS A 3 0.89 -13.31 16.20
N LEU A 4 0.90 -13.83 14.97
CA LEU A 4 -0.34 -14.01 14.19
C LEU A 4 -1.05 -15.30 14.60
N GLY A 5 -0.32 -16.29 15.11
CA GLY A 5 -0.89 -17.56 15.59
C GLY A 5 -1.84 -18.19 14.57
N ASN A 6 -3.08 -18.41 15.01
CA ASN A 6 -4.13 -19.05 14.23
C ASN A 6 -4.66 -18.16 13.08
N ASP A 7 -4.54 -16.84 13.19
CA ASP A 7 -5.00 -15.88 12.16
C ASP A 7 -4.19 -15.97 10.85
N ALA A 8 -3.08 -16.73 10.87
CA ALA A 8 -2.30 -17.02 9.67
C ALA A 8 -2.89 -18.12 8.77
N TYR A 9 -3.98 -18.76 9.16
CA TYR A 9 -4.53 -19.96 8.54
C TYR A 9 -6.04 -19.81 8.26
N VAL A 10 -6.52 -20.38 7.15
CA VAL A 10 -7.93 -20.27 6.71
C VAL A 10 -8.93 -20.71 7.79
N ASP A 11 -8.61 -21.77 8.55
CA ASP A 11 -9.50 -22.36 9.55
C ASP A 11 -9.01 -22.18 10.99
N GLY A 12 -8.06 -21.28 11.22
CA GLY A 12 -7.48 -21.08 12.55
C GLY A 12 -6.69 -22.28 13.09
N THR A 13 -6.40 -23.29 12.27
CA THR A 13 -5.63 -24.48 12.64
C THR A 13 -4.29 -24.52 11.91
N THR A 14 -3.24 -24.93 12.61
CA THR A 14 -1.87 -25.05 12.07
C THR A 14 -1.72 -26.14 11.01
N GLN A 15 -2.72 -27.02 10.86
CA GLN A 15 -2.83 -28.02 9.78
C GLN A 15 -3.51 -27.49 8.51
N GLY A 16 -3.98 -26.23 8.52
CA GLY A 16 -4.73 -25.62 7.42
C GLY A 16 -3.88 -24.89 6.35
N ARG A 17 -4.56 -24.49 5.27
CA ARG A 17 -3.99 -23.72 4.15
C ARG A 17 -3.55 -22.32 4.63
N ARG A 18 -2.25 -22.02 4.51
CA ARG A 18 -1.65 -20.74 4.94
C ARG A 18 -2.22 -19.55 4.14
N LEU A 19 -2.61 -18.49 4.85
CA LEU A 19 -3.08 -17.22 4.28
C LEU A 19 -1.92 -16.29 3.87
N LEU A 20 -0.73 -16.51 4.45
CA LEU A 20 0.45 -15.69 4.21
C LEU A 20 1.48 -16.39 3.32
N GLY A 21 2.04 -15.63 2.39
CA GLY A 21 3.25 -15.98 1.64
C GLY A 21 4.37 -15.01 1.95
N VAL A 22 5.58 -15.51 2.22
CA VAL A 22 6.78 -14.68 2.37
C VAL A 22 7.66 -14.87 1.14
N TYR A 23 7.88 -13.80 0.38
CA TYR A 23 8.57 -13.84 -0.90
C TYR A 23 9.75 -12.87 -0.95
N TYR A 24 10.96 -13.40 -0.98
CA TYR A 24 12.20 -12.66 -1.14
C TYR A 24 13.20 -13.50 -1.96
N SER A 25 14.38 -12.94 -2.23
CA SER A 25 15.41 -13.59 -3.07
C SER A 25 15.73 -15.03 -2.63
N ALA A 26 15.91 -15.24 -1.32
CA ALA A 26 16.25 -16.53 -0.73
C ALA A 26 15.03 -17.37 -0.30
N THR A 27 13.80 -17.00 -0.70
CA THR A 27 12.66 -17.92 -0.59
C THR A 27 12.90 -19.14 -1.48
N PRO A 28 12.68 -20.38 -0.99
CA PRO A 28 12.82 -21.57 -1.82
C PRO A 28 11.95 -21.51 -3.08
N GLU A 29 12.46 -22.01 -4.20
CA GLU A 29 11.78 -21.89 -5.49
C GLU A 29 10.41 -22.59 -5.52
N SER A 30 10.28 -23.70 -4.78
CA SER A 30 9.00 -24.39 -4.55
C SER A 30 7.99 -23.48 -3.83
N GLU A 31 8.43 -22.74 -2.82
CA GLU A 31 7.57 -21.79 -2.09
C GLU A 31 7.25 -20.55 -2.93
N LYS A 32 8.20 -20.04 -3.74
CA LYS A 32 7.92 -18.94 -4.69
C LYS A 32 6.81 -19.34 -5.66
N LYS A 33 6.93 -20.51 -6.30
CA LYS A 33 5.88 -21.05 -7.20
C LYS A 33 4.55 -21.20 -6.48
N ARG A 34 4.56 -21.79 -5.28
CA ARG A 34 3.35 -21.96 -4.46
C ARG A 34 2.67 -20.63 -4.15
N ILE A 35 3.42 -19.61 -3.72
CA ILE A 35 2.89 -18.28 -3.41
C ILE A 35 2.31 -17.65 -4.66
N CYS A 36 3.03 -17.66 -5.79
CA CYS A 36 2.55 -17.09 -7.05
C CYS A 36 1.25 -17.75 -7.53
N THR A 37 1.15 -19.08 -7.46
CA THR A 37 -0.07 -19.80 -7.84
C THR A 37 -1.22 -19.48 -6.89
N LEU A 38 -0.99 -19.52 -5.58
CA LEU A 38 -2.07 -19.39 -4.60
C LEU A 38 -2.50 -17.94 -4.35
N PHE A 39 -1.68 -16.95 -4.68
CA PHE A 39 -2.03 -15.53 -4.52
C PHE A 39 -2.80 -14.97 -5.74
N ASN A 40 -2.83 -15.69 -6.87
CA ASN A 40 -3.43 -15.21 -8.12
C ASN A 40 -4.97 -15.30 -8.17
N GLY A 41 -5.65 -15.02 -7.06
CA GLY A 41 -7.11 -14.87 -6.97
C GLY A 41 -7.91 -16.13 -6.62
N THR A 42 -7.45 -17.33 -6.97
CA THR A 42 -8.18 -18.59 -6.73
C THR A 42 -7.61 -19.44 -5.59
N GLY A 43 -6.45 -19.06 -5.05
CA GLY A 43 -5.83 -19.79 -3.95
C GLY A 43 -6.10 -19.17 -2.59
N THR A 44 -5.47 -19.76 -1.57
CA THR A 44 -5.68 -19.37 -0.17
C THR A 44 -4.76 -18.27 0.31
N VAL A 45 -3.70 -17.95 -0.43
CA VAL A 45 -2.80 -16.88 0.00
C VAL A 45 -3.51 -15.56 -0.24
N ARG A 46 -3.71 -14.79 0.84
CA ARG A 46 -4.39 -13.49 0.82
C ARG A 46 -3.43 -12.33 1.03
N VAL A 47 -2.27 -12.59 1.65
CA VAL A 47 -1.24 -11.60 1.90
C VAL A 47 0.12 -12.14 1.47
N ALA A 48 0.76 -11.45 0.53
CA ALA A 48 2.15 -11.71 0.16
C ALA A 48 3.05 -10.63 0.80
N ILE A 49 3.89 -11.04 1.75
CA ILE A 49 4.94 -10.20 2.32
C ILE A 49 6.15 -10.34 1.42
N ALA A 50 6.51 -9.27 0.72
CA ALA A 50 7.58 -9.32 -0.25
C ALA A 50 8.58 -8.17 -0.16
N SER A 51 9.81 -8.46 -0.57
CA SER A 51 10.77 -7.42 -0.94
C SER A 51 10.58 -7.02 -2.41
N THR A 52 11.42 -6.10 -2.89
CA THR A 52 11.44 -5.66 -4.30
C THR A 52 11.66 -6.79 -5.30
N SER A 53 12.03 -8.01 -4.87
CA SER A 53 12.20 -9.17 -5.75
C SER A 53 10.89 -9.79 -6.24
N LEU A 54 9.73 -9.47 -5.64
CA LEU A 54 8.41 -9.84 -6.20
C LEU A 54 8.01 -8.87 -7.32
N SER A 55 8.98 -8.41 -8.12
CA SER A 55 8.75 -7.41 -9.16
C SER A 55 8.71 -7.98 -10.57
N MET A 56 9.45 -9.06 -10.83
CA MET A 56 9.67 -9.52 -12.21
C MET A 56 8.93 -10.81 -12.51
N GLY A 57 8.13 -10.81 -13.59
CA GLY A 57 7.60 -12.02 -14.22
C GLY A 57 6.28 -12.56 -13.68
N VAL A 58 5.61 -11.87 -12.75
CA VAL A 58 4.31 -12.32 -12.21
C VAL A 58 3.29 -11.20 -12.28
N ASN A 59 2.14 -11.50 -12.88
CA ASN A 59 1.00 -10.58 -13.02
C ASN A 59 -0.13 -11.02 -12.09
N PHE A 60 -0.37 -10.25 -11.02
CA PHE A 60 -1.50 -10.46 -10.12
C PHE A 60 -2.60 -9.47 -10.49
N LEU A 61 -3.69 -9.96 -11.09
CA LEU A 61 -4.76 -9.09 -11.59
C LEU A 61 -5.61 -8.48 -10.46
N HIS A 62 -5.89 -9.26 -9.43
CA HIS A 62 -6.87 -8.92 -8.38
C HIS A 62 -6.23 -8.43 -7.09
N VAL A 63 -5.26 -7.52 -7.19
CA VAL A 63 -4.62 -6.91 -6.01
C VAL A 63 -5.34 -5.61 -5.65
N THR A 64 -6.00 -5.60 -4.50
CA THR A 64 -6.71 -4.42 -3.99
C THR A 64 -5.81 -3.49 -3.17
N TYR A 65 -4.82 -4.04 -2.47
CA TYR A 65 -3.97 -3.29 -1.55
C TYR A 65 -2.49 -3.56 -1.83
N VAL A 66 -1.71 -2.48 -1.90
CA VAL A 66 -0.25 -2.53 -1.78
C VAL A 66 0.14 -1.72 -0.54
N ILE A 67 0.86 -2.35 0.37
CA ILE A 67 1.27 -1.76 1.64
C ILE A 67 2.78 -1.70 1.73
N HIS A 68 3.31 -0.49 1.83
CA HIS A 68 4.73 -0.20 1.98
C HIS A 68 5.10 0.09 3.43
N PHE A 69 6.06 -0.67 3.96
CA PHE A 69 6.73 -0.37 5.23
C PHE A 69 8.00 0.45 4.96
N GLY A 70 7.81 1.76 4.82
CA GLY A 70 8.77 2.73 4.31
C GLY A 70 8.56 2.97 2.82
N PRO A 71 8.70 4.21 2.34
CA PRO A 71 8.58 4.50 0.91
C PRO A 71 9.74 3.86 0.12
N GLY A 72 9.58 3.76 -1.20
CA GLY A 72 10.68 3.41 -2.09
C GLY A 72 11.81 4.45 -2.01
N ARG A 73 13.04 4.05 -2.38
CA ARG A 73 14.18 4.98 -2.40
C ARG A 73 14.05 6.02 -3.51
N CYS A 74 13.70 5.57 -4.71
CA CYS A 74 13.37 6.42 -5.84
C CYS A 74 11.87 6.32 -6.19
N LEU A 75 11.39 7.30 -6.96
CA LEU A 75 9.98 7.38 -7.34
C LEU A 75 9.56 6.24 -8.27
N VAL A 76 10.41 5.89 -9.24
CA VAL A 76 10.13 4.85 -10.24
C VAL A 76 9.93 3.50 -9.56
N ASP A 77 10.86 3.09 -8.69
CA ASP A 77 10.76 1.82 -7.95
C ASP A 77 9.49 1.77 -7.08
N HIS A 78 9.15 2.89 -6.45
CA HIS A 78 7.97 2.99 -5.61
C HIS A 78 6.69 2.80 -6.44
N LEU A 79 6.58 3.47 -7.58
CA LEU A 79 5.43 3.35 -8.46
C LEU A 79 5.32 1.97 -9.10
N GLN A 80 6.44 1.37 -9.53
CA GLN A 80 6.45 0.01 -10.07
C GLN A 80 5.92 -1.04 -9.07
N GLN A 81 6.04 -0.77 -7.78
CA GLN A 81 5.48 -1.60 -6.71
C GLN A 81 4.01 -1.25 -6.45
N ALA A 82 3.67 0.04 -6.34
CA ALA A 82 2.31 0.52 -6.10
C ALA A 82 1.32 0.11 -7.20
N VAL A 83 1.72 0.20 -8.48
CA VAL A 83 0.91 -0.11 -9.68
C VAL A 83 0.70 -1.63 -9.86
N ARG A 84 1.10 -2.45 -8.90
CA ARG A 84 0.65 -3.85 -8.82
C ARG A 84 -0.80 -3.97 -8.40
N ALA A 85 -1.32 -2.99 -7.67
CA ALA A 85 -2.73 -2.91 -7.33
C ALA A 85 -3.56 -2.43 -8.54
N GLY A 86 -4.84 -2.81 -8.60
CA GLY A 86 -5.81 -2.23 -9.53
C GLY A 86 -5.64 -2.61 -11.00
N ARG A 87 -4.94 -3.72 -11.30
CA ARG A 87 -4.78 -4.21 -12.68
C ARG A 87 -6.09 -4.73 -13.30
N ASP A 88 -7.10 -4.99 -12.48
CA ASP A 88 -8.46 -5.33 -12.90
C ASP A 88 -9.37 -4.11 -13.05
N ALA A 89 -8.80 -2.89 -13.07
CA ALA A 89 -9.50 -1.61 -13.18
C ALA A 89 -10.51 -1.33 -12.05
N LYS A 90 -10.45 -2.09 -10.95
CA LYS A 90 -11.21 -1.80 -9.73
C LYS A 90 -10.44 -0.83 -8.83
N GLN A 91 -11.18 -0.15 -7.96
CA GLN A 91 -10.58 0.70 -6.94
C GLN A 91 -9.57 -0.11 -6.13
N SER A 92 -8.37 0.45 -6.01
CA SER A 92 -7.26 -0.13 -5.29
C SER A 92 -6.53 0.95 -4.52
N LEU A 93 -5.75 0.53 -3.53
CA LEU A 93 -5.14 1.43 -2.58
C LEU A 93 -3.66 1.13 -2.43
N ASN A 94 -2.87 2.18 -2.51
CA ASN A 94 -1.47 2.15 -2.17
C ASN A 94 -1.26 2.91 -0.84
N ILE A 95 -0.75 2.19 0.16
CA ILE A 95 -0.63 2.65 1.54
C ILE A 95 0.84 2.64 1.93
N ILE A 96 1.33 3.76 2.45
CA ILE A 96 2.74 3.94 2.81
C ILE A 96 2.83 4.27 4.29
N PHE A 97 3.36 3.36 5.10
CA PHE A 97 3.74 3.62 6.48
C PHE A 97 5.18 4.10 6.55
N TYR A 98 5.45 5.19 7.26
CA TYR A 98 6.80 5.72 7.32
C TYR A 98 7.14 6.42 8.64
N GLN A 99 8.43 6.50 8.90
CA GLN A 99 9.02 7.29 9.98
C GLN A 99 10.08 8.22 9.36
N GLY A 100 10.48 9.27 10.08
CA GLY A 100 11.50 10.21 9.59
C GLY A 100 12.79 9.52 9.11
N LYS A 101 13.21 8.44 9.77
CA LYS A 101 14.38 7.63 9.38
C LYS A 101 14.24 6.95 8.02
N HIS A 102 13.02 6.57 7.61
CA HIS A 102 12.78 5.93 6.31
C HIS A 102 12.95 6.95 5.17
N ILE A 103 12.61 8.22 5.39
CA ILE A 103 12.68 9.26 4.37
C ILE A 103 14.11 9.76 4.13
N ARG A 104 15.01 9.58 5.11
CA ARG A 104 16.38 10.13 5.08
C ARG A 104 17.18 9.74 3.83
N PHE A 105 16.95 8.54 3.30
CA PHE A 105 17.68 7.99 2.15
C PHE A 105 16.84 7.92 0.87
N CYS A 106 15.69 8.58 0.85
CA CYS A 106 14.86 8.67 -0.34
C CYS A 106 15.26 9.89 -1.19
N ASP A 107 14.99 9.80 -2.48
CA ASP A 107 15.16 10.90 -3.43
C ASP A 107 14.12 11.99 -3.19
N GLN A 108 14.40 13.19 -3.72
CA GLN A 108 13.57 14.36 -3.49
C GLN A 108 12.08 14.16 -3.87
N PRO A 109 11.71 13.51 -4.99
CA PRO A 109 10.30 13.31 -5.32
C PRO A 109 9.55 12.48 -4.27
N ILE A 110 10.18 11.45 -3.71
CA ILE A 110 9.56 10.66 -2.63
C ILE A 110 9.43 11.50 -1.35
N ARG A 111 10.43 12.33 -1.02
CA ARG A 111 10.34 13.25 0.12
C ARG A 111 9.17 14.22 -0.02
N ASP A 112 8.96 14.72 -1.23
CA ASP A 112 7.86 15.62 -1.57
C ASP A 112 6.50 14.92 -1.40
N VAL A 113 6.36 13.71 -1.94
CA VAL A 113 5.16 12.87 -1.75
C VAL A 113 4.85 12.68 -0.26
N MET A 114 5.86 12.52 0.61
CA MET A 114 5.63 12.37 2.05
C MET A 114 5.31 13.68 2.77
N LYS A 115 5.99 14.79 2.43
CA LYS A 115 6.01 16.02 3.24
C LYS A 115 5.11 17.14 2.74
N LYS A 116 4.91 17.28 1.42
CA LYS A 116 4.11 18.38 0.87
C LYS A 116 2.63 18.17 1.16
N ASN A 117 1.88 19.25 1.38
CA ASN A 117 0.42 19.19 1.57
C ASN A 117 -0.31 19.43 0.25
N ASP A 118 0.01 18.62 -0.76
CA ASP A 118 -0.64 18.64 -2.09
C ASP A 118 -1.15 17.23 -2.41
N CYS A 119 -2.04 17.13 -3.41
CA CYS A 119 -2.57 15.88 -3.92
C CYS A 119 -1.43 14.88 -4.19
N ILE A 120 -1.51 13.71 -3.57
CA ILE A 120 -0.41 12.74 -3.63
C ILE A 120 -0.29 12.17 -5.05
N ARG A 121 -1.41 11.94 -5.73
CA ARG A 121 -1.43 11.50 -7.13
C ARG A 121 -0.73 12.51 -8.04
N LYS A 122 -0.99 13.80 -7.84
CA LYS A 122 -0.31 14.88 -8.58
C LYS A 122 1.20 14.85 -8.33
N LEU A 123 1.62 14.75 -7.06
CA LEU A 123 3.05 14.69 -6.69
C LEU A 123 3.78 13.46 -7.26
N LEU A 124 3.07 12.33 -7.40
CA LEU A 124 3.63 11.12 -8.00
C LEU A 124 3.76 11.23 -9.52
N LEU A 125 2.74 11.81 -10.18
CA LEU A 125 2.65 11.81 -11.64
C LEU A 125 3.37 12.99 -12.29
N CYS A 126 3.54 14.13 -11.60
CA CYS A 126 4.20 15.32 -12.16
C CYS A 126 5.69 15.12 -12.48
N HIS A 127 6.26 13.99 -12.08
CA HIS A 127 7.61 13.60 -12.48
C HIS A 127 7.68 12.94 -13.87
N PHE A 128 6.53 12.50 -14.41
CA PHE A 128 6.45 11.75 -15.67
C PHE A 128 5.77 12.52 -16.80
N THR A 129 5.23 13.70 -16.51
CA THR A 129 4.61 14.56 -17.52
C THR A 129 4.85 16.04 -17.19
N GLU A 130 4.96 16.85 -18.25
CA GLU A 130 4.98 18.31 -18.20
C GLU A 130 3.57 18.92 -18.19
N ASP A 131 2.55 18.11 -18.45
CA ASP A 131 1.16 18.55 -18.52
C ASP A 131 0.59 18.88 -17.14
N ASN A 132 -0.38 19.79 -17.12
CA ASN A 132 -1.20 20.03 -15.94
C ASN A 132 -2.02 18.77 -15.64
N ILE A 133 -1.68 18.12 -14.53
CA ILE A 133 -2.38 16.92 -14.07
C ILE A 133 -3.69 17.33 -13.43
N ASP A 134 -4.77 17.15 -14.18
CA ASP A 134 -6.11 17.30 -13.65
C ASP A 134 -6.47 16.05 -12.83
N VAL A 135 -6.83 16.25 -11.57
CA VAL A 135 -7.12 15.16 -10.64
C VAL A 135 -8.61 15.20 -10.30
N PRO A 136 -9.43 14.34 -10.93
CA PRO A 136 -10.86 14.31 -10.67
C PRO A 136 -11.14 13.70 -9.29
N ALA A 137 -12.28 14.12 -8.73
CA ALA A 137 -12.90 13.71 -7.46
C ALA A 137 -11.98 13.80 -6.22
N MET A 138 -12.34 14.70 -5.30
CA MET A 138 -11.54 14.94 -4.10
C MET A 138 -11.56 13.74 -3.12
N ASN A 139 -12.64 12.97 -3.06
CA ASN A 139 -12.83 11.99 -1.97
C ASN A 139 -12.26 10.58 -2.22
N ASP A 140 -12.09 10.16 -3.46
CA ASP A 140 -11.54 8.85 -3.84
C ASP A 140 -10.12 8.96 -4.41
N CYS A 141 -9.59 10.18 -4.51
CA CYS A 141 -8.27 10.42 -5.05
C CYS A 141 -7.14 9.98 -4.12
N CYS A 142 -7.07 10.53 -2.91
CA CYS A 142 -6.03 10.21 -1.96
C CYS A 142 -6.41 10.74 -0.58
N SER A 143 -5.73 10.27 0.46
CA SER A 143 -5.98 10.70 1.86
C SER A 143 -5.94 12.22 2.08
N ARG A 144 -5.17 12.98 1.28
CA ARG A 144 -5.12 14.45 1.38
C ARG A 144 -6.31 15.13 0.71
N CYS A 145 -6.64 14.71 -0.52
CA CYS A 145 -7.82 15.22 -1.21
C CYS A 145 -9.09 14.89 -0.42
N HIS A 146 -9.17 13.68 0.17
CA HIS A 146 -10.30 13.26 0.97
C HIS A 146 -10.51 14.17 2.19
N LYS A 147 -9.42 14.55 2.89
CA LYS A 147 -9.48 15.51 4.01
C LYS A 147 -9.96 16.91 3.61
N LEU A 148 -9.78 17.29 2.34
CA LEU A 148 -10.23 18.57 1.81
C LEU A 148 -11.62 18.47 1.17
N CYS A 149 -12.21 17.28 1.11
CA CYS A 149 -13.49 17.08 0.46
C CYS A 149 -14.65 17.58 1.33
N ALA A 150 -15.52 18.40 0.73
CA ALA A 150 -16.72 18.94 1.35
C ALA A 150 -18.01 18.51 0.61
N CYS A 151 -18.01 17.33 -0.03
CA CYS A 151 -19.15 16.87 -0.84
C CYS A 151 -20.43 16.61 -0.04
N GLY A 152 -20.34 16.49 1.30
CA GLY A 152 -21.48 16.34 2.20
C GLY A 152 -22.03 17.63 2.79
N GLY A 153 -21.46 18.79 2.43
CA GLY A 153 -21.73 20.05 3.13
C GLY A 153 -20.95 20.17 4.45
N ASP A 154 -20.93 21.37 5.03
CA ASP A 154 -20.31 21.68 6.33
C ASP A 154 -18.85 21.20 6.53
N GLY A 155 -18.09 21.14 5.43
CA GLY A 155 -16.69 20.66 5.46
C GLY A 155 -16.54 19.15 5.69
N GLN A 156 -17.61 18.38 5.50
CA GLN A 156 -17.59 16.92 5.67
C GLN A 156 -17.68 16.19 4.34
N CYS A 157 -17.01 15.04 4.27
CA CYS A 157 -17.13 14.10 3.17
C CYS A 157 -18.22 13.06 3.50
N THR A 158 -19.09 12.75 2.54
CA THR A 158 -20.08 11.67 2.67
C THR A 158 -19.46 10.27 2.58
N ASN A 159 -18.28 10.15 1.97
CA ASN A 159 -17.54 8.90 1.96
C ASN A 159 -16.85 8.71 3.31
N PRO A 160 -17.01 7.54 3.96
CA PRO A 160 -16.24 7.25 5.15
C PRO A 160 -14.75 7.27 4.79
N PHE A 161 -13.93 7.75 5.73
CA PHE A 161 -12.49 7.52 5.67
C PHE A 161 -12.27 6.01 5.53
N TYR A 162 -11.21 5.63 4.81
CA TYR A 162 -10.85 4.23 4.73
C TYR A 162 -10.76 3.62 6.14
N GLU A 163 -11.14 2.36 6.32
CA GLU A 163 -11.22 1.75 7.66
C GLU A 163 -9.88 1.83 8.41
N PHE A 164 -8.78 1.72 7.66
CA PHE A 164 -7.43 1.93 8.19
C PHE A 164 -7.12 3.40 8.50
N ASP A 165 -7.80 4.36 7.89
CA ASP A 165 -7.67 5.80 8.15
C ASP A 165 -8.34 6.28 9.45
N HIS A 166 -9.22 5.48 10.06
CA HIS A 166 -9.63 5.71 11.43
C HIS A 166 -8.39 5.72 12.34
N ASN A 167 -8.27 6.74 13.18
CA ASN A 167 -7.20 6.77 14.17
C ASN A 167 -7.35 5.51 15.04
N VAL A 168 -6.42 4.56 14.89
CA VAL A 168 -6.16 3.57 15.93
C VAL A 168 -5.48 4.35 17.07
N VAL A 169 -6.26 5.21 17.74
CA VAL A 169 -5.97 5.70 19.08
C VAL A 169 -6.19 4.52 19.98
N ASN A 170 -5.20 3.64 20.07
CA ASN A 170 -4.98 2.83 21.26
C ASN A 170 -3.53 2.33 21.30
N LYS A 171 -2.76 3.04 22.13
CA LYS A 171 -1.52 2.62 22.81
C LYS A 171 -0.39 2.07 21.93
N LEU A 172 0.47 2.96 21.47
CA LEU A 172 1.93 2.80 21.57
C LEU A 172 2.56 4.19 21.74
N THR A 173 2.66 4.62 23.00
CA THR A 173 3.51 5.72 23.47
C THR A 173 4.97 5.42 23.16
N THR A 174 5.48 5.91 22.03
CA THR A 174 6.91 6.22 21.85
C THR A 174 7.05 7.39 20.87
N ASN A 175 8.01 8.27 21.15
CA ASN A 175 8.26 9.57 20.51
C ASN A 175 8.76 9.50 19.04
N THR A 176 8.18 8.61 18.22
CA THR A 176 8.41 8.52 16.77
C THR A 176 7.13 8.00 16.12
N ALA A 177 6.10 8.84 16.06
CA ALA A 177 4.81 8.46 15.51
C ALA A 177 4.98 7.93 14.08
N MET A 178 4.58 6.69 13.83
CA MET A 178 4.49 6.13 12.49
C MET A 178 3.44 6.94 11.73
N GLN A 179 3.86 7.58 10.65
CA GLN A 179 2.99 8.35 9.77
C GLN A 179 2.52 7.47 8.61
N ARG A 180 1.43 7.86 7.96
CA ARG A 180 0.93 7.18 6.77
C ARG A 180 0.46 8.11 5.66
N VAL A 181 0.52 7.62 4.43
CA VAL A 181 -0.03 8.25 3.22
C VAL A 181 -0.80 7.19 2.43
N VAL A 182 -1.97 7.56 1.90
CA VAL A 182 -2.85 6.68 1.12
C VAL A 182 -3.17 7.34 -0.22
N THR A 183 -3.04 6.60 -1.31
CA THR A 183 -3.26 7.03 -2.71
C THR A 183 -4.10 6.05 -3.51
#